data_AF-A0A352RTS6-F1
#
_entry.id   AF-A0A352RTS6-F1
#
_cell.length_a   1.000
_cell.length_b   1.000
_cell.length_c   1.000
_cell.angle_alpha   90.00
_cell.angle_beta   90.00
_cell.angle_gamma   90.00
#
_symmetry.space_group_name_H-M   'P 1'
#
loop_
_entity.id
_entity.type
_entity.pdbx_description
1 polymer ?
#
loop_
_entity_poly.entity_id
_entity_poly.type
_entity_poly.pdbx_seq_one_letter_code
_entity_poly.pdbx_strand_id
1 'polypeptide(L)'
;LFLDEIESMPMQMQIKLLRVLQERVVERLGSNQAVQVNTRVVAATKADLRAAAELGQFRADLYYRLNVVTLELPPLRERREDIPLLFEHFVAQAALRFEREAIPPTPAEMAGLMAYPWPGNVRELRNLAERHVLGLGCRPGEGGHDMAPPAALPLAQAVEQFERALIADALRRHDGNLTRAGESLGIAKTTLFDKVRKYGLSS
;
A
#
# COMPACT_ATOMS: atom_id res chain seq x y z
N LEU A 1 21.47 -4.64 -16.73
CA LEU A 1 20.10 -4.78 -17.27
C LEU A 1 19.21 -5.23 -16.14
N PHE A 2 18.20 -4.42 -15.79
CA PHE A 2 17.18 -4.79 -14.81
C PHE A 2 15.88 -5.12 -15.56
N LEU A 3 15.32 -6.30 -15.29
CA LEU A 3 14.07 -6.79 -15.87
C LEU A 3 13.04 -6.86 -14.76
N ASP A 4 12.09 -5.92 -14.75
CA ASP A 4 10.98 -5.94 -13.79
C ASP A 4 9.82 -6.77 -14.34
N GLU A 5 9.03 -7.36 -13.45
CA GLU A 5 7.85 -8.18 -13.75
C GLU A 5 8.08 -9.26 -14.84
N ILE A 6 9.19 -9.99 -14.74
CA ILE A 6 9.60 -10.97 -15.77
C ILE A 6 8.59 -12.10 -15.99
N GLU A 7 7.74 -12.40 -15.01
CA GLU A 7 6.64 -13.36 -15.09
C GLU A 7 5.60 -12.99 -16.15
N SER A 8 5.46 -11.70 -16.46
CA SER A 8 4.50 -11.20 -17.46
C SER A 8 5.02 -11.33 -18.90
N MET A 9 6.28 -11.73 -19.07
CA MET A 9 6.94 -11.78 -20.37
C MET A 9 6.31 -12.84 -21.29
N PRO A 10 5.88 -12.50 -22.52
CA PRO A 10 5.36 -13.48 -23.47
C PRO A 10 6.37 -14.57 -23.81
N MET A 11 5.91 -15.80 -24.06
CA MET A 11 6.77 -16.96 -24.35
C MET A 11 7.79 -16.72 -25.47
N GLN A 12 7.40 -15.99 -26.53
CA GLN A 12 8.31 -15.66 -27.63
C GLN A 12 9.49 -14.78 -27.19
N MET A 13 9.25 -13.88 -26.23
CA MET A 13 10.28 -13.01 -25.66
C MET A 13 11.19 -13.77 -24.69
N GLN A 14 10.64 -14.73 -23.95
CA GLN A 14 11.43 -15.62 -23.09
C GLN A 14 12.49 -16.40 -23.90
N ILE A 15 12.14 -16.88 -25.10
CA ILE A 15 13.08 -17.56 -26.02
C ILE A 15 14.21 -16.61 -26.43
N LYS A 16 13.86 -15.39 -26.84
CA LYS A 16 14.86 -14.39 -27.25
C LYS A 16 15.79 -14.04 -26.09
N LEU A 17 15.24 -13.81 -24.90
CA LEU A 17 16.02 -13.51 -23.71
C LEU A 17 16.97 -14.66 -23.36
N LEU A 18 16.49 -15.90 -23.40
CA LEU A 18 17.32 -17.08 -23.18
C LEU A 18 18.51 -17.11 -24.15
N ARG A 19 18.26 -16.85 -25.44
CA ARG A 19 19.33 -16.79 -26.45
C ARG A 19 20.36 -15.71 -26.14
N VAL A 20 19.91 -14.52 -25.73
CA VAL A 20 20.80 -13.42 -25.31
C VAL A 20 21.64 -13.80 -24.08
N LEU A 21 21.04 -14.47 -23.10
CA LEU A 21 21.74 -14.93 -21.90
C LEU A 21 22.79 -16.01 -22.19
N GLN A 22 22.53 -16.87 -23.18
CA GLN A 22 23.41 -17.97 -23.58
C GLN A 22 24.51 -17.52 -24.54
N GLU A 23 24.14 -16.89 -25.65
CA GLU A 23 25.03 -16.53 -26.75
C GLU A 23 25.73 -15.19 -26.51
N ARG A 24 25.23 -14.35 -25.59
CA ARG A 24 25.70 -12.98 -25.36
C ARG A 24 25.67 -12.11 -26.63
N VAL A 25 24.68 -12.38 -27.48
CA VAL A 25 24.46 -11.68 -28.75
C VAL A 25 23.02 -11.23 -28.85
N VAL A 26 22.81 -10.04 -29.41
CA VAL A 26 21.50 -9.51 -29.77
C VAL A 26 21.44 -9.19 -31.25
N GLU A 27 20.25 -9.33 -31.84
CA GLU A 27 19.95 -8.91 -33.21
C GLU A 27 18.97 -7.73 -33.15
N ARG A 28 19.23 -6.67 -33.91
CA ARG A 28 18.33 -5.51 -33.98
C ARG A 28 17.09 -5.86 -34.82
N LEU A 29 15.94 -5.26 -34.49
CA LEU A 29 14.74 -5.44 -35.32
C LEU A 29 15.03 -4.98 -36.76
N GLY A 30 14.79 -5.86 -37.73
CA GLY A 30 15.06 -5.61 -39.15
C GLY A 30 16.51 -5.80 -39.58
N SER A 31 17.39 -6.30 -38.71
CA SER A 31 18.79 -6.60 -39.04
C SER A 31 19.16 -8.00 -38.55
N ASN A 32 19.83 -8.77 -39.41
CA ASN A 32 20.40 -10.08 -39.04
C ASN A 32 21.83 -9.94 -38.50
N GLN A 33 22.29 -8.71 -38.23
CA GLN A 33 23.62 -8.49 -37.68
C GLN A 33 23.62 -8.80 -36.18
N ALA A 34 24.34 -9.85 -35.83
CA ALA A 34 24.69 -10.20 -34.46
C ALA A 34 25.57 -9.12 -33.82
N VAL A 35 25.12 -8.57 -32.69
CA VAL A 35 25.88 -7.62 -31.87
C VAL A 35 26.22 -8.27 -30.53
N GLN A 36 27.51 -8.39 -30.23
CA GLN A 36 28.00 -8.89 -28.94
C GLN A 36 27.61 -7.94 -27.81
N VAL A 37 27.11 -8.50 -26.72
CA VAL A 37 26.70 -7.76 -25.52
C VAL A 37 27.29 -8.38 -24.26
N ASN A 38 27.92 -7.55 -23.44
CA ASN A 38 28.35 -7.95 -22.10
C ASN A 38 27.45 -7.25 -21.08
N THR A 39 26.49 -7.97 -20.52
CA THR A 39 25.54 -7.41 -19.56
C THR A 39 25.40 -8.30 -18.34
N ARG A 40 25.24 -7.67 -17.18
CA ARG A 40 24.76 -8.32 -15.97
C ARG A 40 23.24 -8.17 -15.91
N VAL A 41 22.54 -9.29 -15.73
CA VAL A 41 21.09 -9.33 -15.67
C VAL A 41 20.65 -9.46 -14.21
N VAL A 42 19.71 -8.62 -13.81
CA VAL A 42 18.97 -8.70 -12.55
C VAL A 42 17.51 -8.73 -12.94
N ALA A 43 16.76 -9.71 -12.43
CA ALA A 43 15.32 -9.83 -12.71
C ALA A 43 14.53 -9.76 -11.40
N ALA A 44 13.35 -9.16 -11.46
CA ALA A 44 12.38 -9.12 -10.38
C ALA A 44 11.07 -9.78 -10.85
N THR A 45 10.38 -10.42 -9.92
CA THR A 45 9.11 -11.11 -10.13
C THR A 45 8.24 -10.96 -8.89
N LYS A 46 6.92 -10.88 -9.07
CA LYS A 46 5.94 -10.96 -7.97
C LYS A 46 5.42 -12.39 -7.77
N ALA A 47 5.56 -13.24 -8.79
CA ALA A 47 5.08 -14.62 -8.79
C ALA A 47 6.22 -15.62 -8.56
N ASP A 48 5.86 -16.81 -8.09
CA ASP A 48 6.79 -17.95 -8.07
C ASP A 48 7.01 -18.46 -9.50
N LEU A 49 8.20 -18.15 -10.04
CA LEU A 49 8.60 -18.57 -11.39
C LEU A 49 8.73 -20.09 -11.53
N ARG A 50 9.01 -20.82 -10.44
CA ARG A 50 9.07 -22.28 -10.47
C ARG A 50 7.68 -22.87 -10.69
N ALA A 51 6.69 -22.39 -9.94
CA ALA A 51 5.30 -22.79 -10.12
C ALA A 51 4.78 -22.39 -11.51
N ALA A 52 5.12 -21.18 -11.99
CA ALA A 52 4.78 -20.72 -13.34
C ALA A 52 5.41 -21.60 -14.43
N ALA A 53 6.60 -22.16 -14.19
CA ALA A 53 7.25 -23.09 -15.10
C ALA A 53 6.54 -24.46 -15.14
N GLU A 54 6.09 -24.97 -14.00
CA GLU A 54 5.30 -26.21 -13.92
C GLU A 54 3.94 -26.08 -14.63
N LEU A 55 3.35 -24.88 -14.62
CA LEU A 55 2.11 -24.56 -15.34
C LEU A 55 2.31 -24.25 -16.84
N GLY A 56 3.55 -24.27 -17.34
CA GLY A 56 3.88 -23.97 -18.74
C GLY A 56 3.71 -22.50 -19.14
N GLN A 57 3.51 -21.59 -18.17
CA GLN A 57 3.42 -20.14 -18.39
C GLN A 57 4.81 -19.48 -18.46
N PHE A 58 5.81 -20.13 -17.88
CA PHE A 58 7.20 -19.72 -17.92
C PHE A 58 8.08 -20.87 -18.40
N ARG A 59 9.18 -20.59 -19.11
CA ARG A 59 10.09 -21.66 -19.53
C ARG A 59 11.04 -22.05 -18.40
N ALA A 60 11.12 -23.35 -18.14
CA ALA A 60 12.01 -23.90 -17.12
C ALA A 60 13.50 -23.59 -17.40
N ASP A 61 13.92 -23.59 -18.67
CA ASP A 61 15.31 -23.31 -19.05
C ASP A 61 15.73 -21.86 -18.75
N LEU A 62 14.83 -20.89 -18.94
CA LEU A 62 15.04 -19.51 -18.56
C LEU A 62 15.07 -19.34 -17.04
N TYR A 63 14.18 -20.02 -16.32
CA TYR A 63 14.17 -20.01 -14.84
C TYR A 63 15.53 -20.43 -14.28
N TYR A 64 16.07 -21.57 -14.71
CA TYR A 64 17.37 -22.05 -14.20
C TYR A 64 18.55 -21.13 -14.56
N ARG A 65 18.46 -20.37 -15.66
CA ARG A 65 19.48 -19.38 -16.06
C ARG A 65 19.44 -18.11 -15.21
N LEU A 66 18.25 -17.72 -14.74
CA LEU A 66 18.05 -16.52 -13.91
C LEU A 66 18.24 -16.81 -12.43
N ASN A 67 17.79 -17.97 -11.96
CA ASN A 67 17.77 -18.37 -10.55
C ASN A 67 19.15 -18.86 -10.05
N VAL A 68 20.19 -18.04 -10.27
CA VAL A 68 21.55 -18.29 -9.78
C VAL A 68 21.73 -17.79 -8.35
N VAL A 69 21.26 -16.56 -8.09
CA VAL A 69 21.22 -15.95 -6.76
C VAL A 69 19.86 -15.30 -6.61
N THR A 70 19.16 -15.67 -5.54
CA THR A 70 17.80 -15.22 -5.27
C THR A 70 17.80 -14.37 -4.00
N LEU A 71 17.19 -13.19 -4.10
CA LEU A 71 16.99 -12.29 -2.98
C LEU A 71 15.49 -12.16 -2.75
N GLU A 72 15.01 -12.70 -1.64
CA GLU A 72 13.63 -12.55 -1.24
C GLU A 72 13.45 -11.19 -0.55
N LEU A 73 12.52 -10.38 -1.06
CA LEU A 73 12.21 -9.08 -0.49
C LEU A 73 10.99 -9.22 0.43
N PRO A 74 11.15 -9.12 1.76
CA PRO A 74 10.02 -9.25 2.66
C PRO A 74 9.05 -8.07 2.46
N PRO A 75 7.74 -8.29 2.63
CA PRO A 75 6.75 -7.24 2.62
C PRO A 75 6.91 -6.33 3.84
N LEU A 76 6.45 -5.07 3.74
CA LEU A 76 6.58 -4.08 4.82
C LEU A 76 5.99 -4.56 6.15
N ARG A 77 4.93 -5.37 6.12
CA ARG A 77 4.28 -5.95 7.31
C ARG A 77 5.19 -6.88 8.14
N GLU A 78 6.25 -7.42 7.54
CA GLU A 78 7.25 -8.28 8.18
C GLU A 78 8.46 -7.49 8.69
N ARG A 79 8.58 -6.20 8.32
CA ARG A 79 9.63 -5.26 8.75
C ARG A 79 9.02 -3.96 9.28
N ARG A 80 8.16 -4.08 10.29
CA ARG A 80 7.37 -2.93 10.77
C ARG A 80 8.23 -1.90 11.51
N GLU A 81 9.36 -2.32 12.06
CA GLU A 81 10.35 -1.44 12.68
C GLU A 81 10.94 -0.42 11.71
N ASP A 82 10.93 -0.70 10.40
CA ASP A 82 11.45 0.22 9.39
C ASP A 82 10.42 1.30 8.98
N ILE A 83 9.14 1.13 9.33
CA ILE A 83 8.05 2.03 8.91
C ILE A 83 8.31 3.48 9.33
N PRO A 84 8.68 3.80 10.59
CA PRO A 84 8.91 5.18 11.01
C PRO A 84 10.01 5.85 10.18
N LEU A 85 11.16 5.18 10.02
CA LEU A 85 12.31 5.70 9.28
C LEU A 85 11.98 5.90 7.79
N LEU A 86 11.30 4.92 7.18
CA LEU A 86 10.86 5.01 5.78
C LEU A 86 9.84 6.13 5.58
N PHE A 87 8.90 6.30 6.50
CA PHE A 87 7.88 7.34 6.41
C PHE A 87 8.51 8.72 6.52
N GLU A 88 9.38 8.95 7.51
CA GLU A 88 10.12 10.20 7.67
C GLU A 88 10.93 10.54 6.40
N HIS A 89 11.60 9.53 5.83
CA HIS A 89 12.34 9.68 4.57
C HIS A 89 11.42 10.14 3.43
N PHE A 90 10.24 9.52 3.26
CA PHE A 90 9.30 9.90 2.22
C PHE A 90 8.64 11.26 2.46
N VAL A 91 8.35 11.62 3.71
CA VAL A 91 7.85 12.96 4.06
C VAL A 91 8.88 14.02 3.70
N ALA A 92 10.16 13.80 4.01
CA ALA A 92 11.24 14.72 3.65
C ALA A 92 11.37 14.87 2.12
N GLN A 93 11.30 13.76 1.37
CA GLN A 93 11.32 13.79 -0.10
C GLN A 93 10.11 14.53 -0.69
N ALA A 94 8.91 14.29 -0.14
CA ALA A 94 7.68 14.93 -0.58
C ALA A 94 7.67 16.43 -0.27
N ALA A 95 8.13 16.82 0.93
CA ALA A 95 8.27 18.21 1.35
C ALA A 95 9.18 19.00 0.39
N LEU A 96 10.33 18.43 0.03
CA LEU A 96 11.24 19.02 -0.96
C LEU A 96 10.56 19.17 -2.33
N ARG A 97 9.86 18.12 -2.78
CA ARG A 97 9.20 18.09 -4.10
C ARG A 97 8.03 19.06 -4.22
N PHE A 98 7.27 19.27 -3.14
CA PHE A 98 6.10 20.16 -3.11
C PHE A 98 6.42 21.55 -2.57
N GLU A 99 7.68 21.85 -2.28
CA GLU A 99 8.14 23.12 -1.67
C GLU A 99 7.35 23.45 -0.40
N ARG A 100 7.12 22.42 0.43
CA ARG A 100 6.38 22.52 1.69
C ARG A 100 7.28 22.16 2.86
N GLU A 101 6.84 22.57 4.04
CA GLU A 101 7.47 22.17 5.28
C GLU A 101 7.20 20.70 5.59
N ALA A 102 8.23 19.98 6.03
CA ALA A 102 8.11 18.61 6.48
C ALA A 102 7.51 18.58 7.89
N ILE A 103 6.18 18.44 7.97
CA ILE A 103 5.50 18.31 9.26
C ILE A 103 5.70 16.87 9.77
N PRO A 104 6.32 16.67 10.94
CA PRO A 104 6.49 15.33 11.50
C PRO A 104 5.13 14.73 11.87
N PRO A 105 4.91 13.42 11.67
CA PRO A 105 3.70 12.76 12.11
C PRO A 105 3.59 12.82 13.64
N THR A 106 2.37 12.97 14.14
CA THR A 106 2.10 12.87 15.58
C THR A 106 2.24 11.42 16.07
N PRO A 107 2.48 11.18 17.37
CA PRO A 107 2.63 9.82 17.90
C PRO A 107 1.42 8.91 17.64
N ALA A 108 0.20 9.47 17.65
CA ALA A 108 -1.03 8.72 17.37
C ALA A 108 -1.10 8.25 15.92
N GLU A 109 -0.64 9.09 14.99
CA GLU A 109 -0.58 8.79 13.56
C GLU A 109 0.48 7.72 13.29
N MET A 110 1.66 7.87 13.91
CA MET A 110 2.73 6.87 13.84
C MET A 110 2.27 5.49 14.36
N ALA A 111 1.56 5.45 15.49
CA ALA A 111 1.00 4.21 16.00
C ALA A 111 0.01 3.57 14.99
N GLY A 112 -0.78 4.39 14.29
CA GLY A 112 -1.66 3.94 13.20
C GLY A 112 -0.89 3.37 12.01
N LEU A 113 0.21 4.00 11.61
CA LEU A 113 1.09 3.52 10.54
C LEU A 113 1.68 2.14 10.86
N MET A 114 2.14 1.92 12.10
CA MET A 114 2.74 0.66 12.53
C MET A 114 1.72 -0.48 12.68
N ALA A 115 0.47 -0.16 13.00
CA ALA A 115 -0.61 -1.14 13.15
C ALA A 115 -1.20 -1.61 11.80
N TYR A 116 -1.04 -0.83 10.73
CA TYR A 116 -1.65 -1.10 9.44
C TYR A 116 -0.97 -2.25 8.67
N PRO A 117 -1.70 -3.11 7.93
CA PRO A 117 -1.14 -4.27 7.23
C PRO A 117 -0.37 -3.95 5.93
N TRP A 118 -0.53 -2.75 5.36
CA TRP A 118 0.17 -2.29 4.14
C TRP A 118 0.05 -3.25 2.93
N PRO A 119 -1.16 -3.48 2.40
CA PRO A 119 -1.34 -4.30 1.19
C PRO A 119 -0.53 -3.77 -0.01
N GLY A 120 -0.38 -2.46 -0.14
CA GLY A 120 0.44 -1.82 -1.18
C GLY A 120 1.90 -1.58 -0.78
N ASN A 121 2.33 -2.10 0.38
CA ASN A 121 3.72 -2.12 0.84
C ASN A 121 4.34 -0.70 0.83
N VAL A 122 5.63 -0.57 0.49
CA VAL A 122 6.35 0.71 0.42
C VAL A 122 5.68 1.72 -0.53
N ARG A 123 5.01 1.27 -1.60
CA ARG A 123 4.33 2.17 -2.55
C ARG A 123 3.19 2.91 -1.87
N GLU A 124 2.40 2.20 -1.09
CA GLU A 124 1.30 2.77 -0.32
C GLU A 124 1.80 3.71 0.78
N LEU A 125 2.87 3.32 1.50
CA LEU A 125 3.51 4.17 2.51
C LEU A 125 3.99 5.50 1.92
N ARG A 126 4.63 5.46 0.74
CA ARG A 126 5.08 6.66 0.03
C ARG A 126 3.91 7.57 -0.36
N ASN A 127 2.85 7.00 -0.92
CA ASN A 127 1.66 7.76 -1.30
C ASN A 127 1.03 8.43 -0.08
N LEU A 128 1.00 7.75 1.07
CA LEU A 128 0.49 8.32 2.30
C LEU A 128 1.36 9.46 2.83
N ALA A 129 2.69 9.34 2.73
CA ALA A 129 3.62 10.42 3.09
C ALA A 129 3.41 11.66 2.19
N GLU A 130 3.22 11.48 0.89
CA GLU A 130 2.88 12.57 -0.03
C GLU A 130 1.55 13.24 0.37
N ARG A 131 0.51 12.46 0.70
CA ARG A 131 -0.78 12.99 1.17
C ARG A 131 -0.65 13.76 2.49
N HIS A 132 0.17 13.27 3.42
CA HIS A 132 0.45 13.92 4.69
C HIS A 132 1.06 15.31 4.48
N VAL A 133 2.08 15.43 3.62
CA VAL A 133 2.70 16.72 3.28
C VAL A 133 1.72 17.69 2.58
N LEU A 134 0.78 17.15 1.80
CA LEU A 134 -0.27 17.95 1.17
C LEU A 134 -1.34 18.45 2.17
N GLY A 135 -1.32 17.99 3.43
CA GLY A 135 -2.29 18.33 4.46
C GLY A 135 -3.62 17.58 4.31
N LEU A 136 -3.61 16.46 3.56
CA LEU A 136 -4.79 15.63 3.30
C LEU A 136 -4.97 14.50 4.33
N GLY A 137 -4.25 14.57 5.44
CA GLY A 137 -4.21 13.56 6.49
C GLY A 137 -3.20 12.44 6.25
N CYS A 138 -2.97 11.67 7.30
CA CYS A 138 -1.95 10.62 7.41
C CYS A 138 -2.54 9.23 7.69
N ARG A 139 -3.87 9.07 7.60
CA ARG A 139 -4.54 7.81 7.93
C ARG A 139 -4.38 6.80 6.80
N PRO A 140 -3.79 5.62 7.06
CA PRO A 140 -3.72 4.53 6.08
C PRO A 140 -5.12 4.13 5.61
N GLY A 141 -5.26 3.82 4.32
CA GLY A 141 -6.54 3.44 3.71
C GLY A 141 -7.44 4.61 3.25
N GLU A 142 -7.17 5.87 3.63
CA GLU A 142 -7.99 7.01 3.21
C GLU A 142 -7.63 7.57 1.81
N GLY A 143 -6.80 6.87 1.03
CA GLY A 143 -6.31 7.33 -0.28
C GLY A 143 -6.19 6.14 -1.22
N GLY A 144 -7.34 5.76 -1.81
CA GLY A 144 -7.55 4.46 -2.42
C GLY A 144 -6.58 4.08 -3.53
N HIS A 145 -6.14 2.83 -3.49
CA HIS A 145 -6.13 1.86 -4.58
C HIS A 145 -6.30 0.47 -3.93
N ASP A 146 -7.33 -0.28 -4.33
CA ASP A 146 -7.65 -1.68 -3.95
C ASP A 146 -8.15 -1.98 -2.53
N MET A 147 -9.27 -1.35 -2.16
CA MET A 147 -10.34 -2.10 -1.51
C MET A 147 -11.58 -1.88 -2.37
N ALA A 148 -12.25 -2.96 -2.78
CA ALA A 148 -13.61 -2.88 -3.29
C ALA A 148 -14.38 -1.87 -2.40
N PRO A 149 -15.19 -0.95 -2.99
CA PRO A 149 -15.92 0.01 -2.18
C PRO A 149 -16.61 -0.79 -1.07
N PRO A 150 -16.43 -0.46 0.23
CA PRO A 150 -17.22 -1.10 1.26
C PRO A 150 -18.66 -0.92 0.80
N ALA A 151 -19.33 -2.05 0.50
CA ALA A 151 -20.55 -2.10 -0.30
C ALA A 151 -21.40 -0.88 0.01
N ALA A 152 -21.60 0.00 -0.97
CA ALA A 152 -22.08 1.37 -0.75
C ALA A 152 -23.25 1.34 0.24
N LEU A 153 -22.93 1.66 1.50
CA LEU A 153 -23.91 1.63 2.57
C LEU A 153 -24.98 2.64 2.14
N PRO A 154 -26.27 2.26 2.14
CA PRO A 154 -27.34 3.22 1.89
C PRO A 154 -27.11 4.46 2.76
N LEU A 155 -27.35 5.65 2.21
CA LEU A 155 -27.04 6.93 2.90
C LEU A 155 -27.52 6.94 4.36
N ALA A 156 -28.68 6.35 4.63
CA ALA A 156 -29.22 6.18 5.98
C ALA A 156 -28.27 5.42 6.93
N GLN A 157 -27.68 4.31 6.49
CA GLN A 157 -26.76 3.51 7.30
C GLN A 157 -25.38 4.17 7.44
N ALA A 158 -24.91 4.90 6.42
CA ALA A 158 -23.66 5.65 6.50
C ALA A 158 -23.76 6.81 7.51
N VAL A 159 -24.86 7.58 7.46
CA VAL A 159 -25.15 8.64 8.43
C VAL A 159 -25.30 8.05 9.84
N GLU A 160 -25.97 6.91 9.97
CA GLU A 160 -26.14 6.22 11.26
C GLU A 160 -24.82 5.77 11.87
N GLN A 161 -23.92 5.18 11.08
CA GLN A 161 -22.59 4.75 11.56
C GLN A 161 -21.73 5.94 11.99
N PHE A 162 -21.77 7.03 11.21
CA PHE A 162 -21.04 8.25 11.51
C PHE A 162 -21.57 8.92 12.78
N GLU A 163 -22.89 9.01 12.92
CA GLU A 163 -23.55 9.54 14.12
C GLU A 163 -23.23 8.69 15.36
N ARG A 164 -23.27 7.36 15.24
CA ARG A 164 -22.88 6.44 16.32
C ARG A 164 -21.43 6.66 16.76
N ALA A 165 -20.51 6.84 15.82
CA ALA A 165 -19.09 7.07 16.12
C ALA A 165 -18.86 8.39 16.87
N LEU A 166 -19.51 9.47 16.44
CA LEU A 166 -19.43 10.78 17.11
C LEU A 166 -19.99 10.74 18.53
N ILE A 167 -21.14 10.08 18.72
CA ILE A 167 -21.76 9.93 20.05
C ILE A 167 -20.88 9.08 20.97
N ALA A 168 -20.31 7.97 20.48
CA ALA A 168 -19.43 7.12 21.27
C ALA A 168 -18.11 7.82 21.66
N ASP A 169 -17.57 8.66 20.78
CA ASP A 169 -16.38 9.46 21.06
C ASP A 169 -16.65 10.56 22.10
N ALA A 170 -17.78 11.28 21.96
CA ALA A 170 -18.20 12.28 22.93
C ALA A 170 -18.48 11.69 24.31
N LEU A 171 -19.12 10.52 24.39
CA LEU A 171 -19.36 9.83 25.66
C LEU A 171 -18.05 9.39 26.33
N ARG A 172 -17.06 8.91 25.55
CA ARG A 172 -15.74 8.55 26.09
C ARG A 172 -14.98 9.75 26.65
N ARG A 173 -15.02 10.90 25.97
CA ARG A 173 -14.34 12.13 26.43
C ARG A 173 -14.94 12.75 27.69
N HIS A 174 -16.20 12.44 27.98
CA HIS A 174 -16.94 13.01 29.09
C HIS A 174 -17.36 11.97 30.13
N ASP A 175 -16.65 10.82 30.19
CA ASP A 175 -16.87 9.73 31.17
C ASP A 175 -18.34 9.29 31.29
N GLY A 176 -19.03 9.17 30.16
CA GLY A 176 -20.44 8.77 30.11
C GLY A 176 -21.43 9.85 30.57
N ASN A 177 -20.99 11.08 30.84
CA ASN A 177 -21.87 12.17 31.23
C ASN A 177 -22.66 12.70 30.02
N LEU A 178 -23.90 12.22 29.89
CA LEU A 178 -24.86 12.58 28.84
C LEU A 178 -25.12 14.08 28.73
N THR A 179 -25.08 14.84 29.83
CA THR A 179 -25.33 16.29 29.78
C THR A 179 -24.17 17.01 29.08
N ARG A 180 -22.92 16.73 29.49
CA ARG A 180 -21.72 17.33 28.90
C ARG A 180 -21.47 16.86 27.46
N ALA A 181 -21.73 15.58 27.19
CA ALA A 181 -21.65 15.04 25.83
C ALA A 181 -22.68 15.68 24.89
N GLY A 182 -23.90 15.96 25.38
CA GLY A 182 -24.95 16.64 24.61
C GLY A 182 -24.59 18.10 24.30
N GLU A 183 -24.06 18.84 25.28
CA GLU A 183 -23.58 20.21 25.09
C GLU A 183 -22.43 20.29 24.07
N SER A 184 -21.48 19.36 24.15
CA SER A 184 -20.34 19.26 23.23
C SER A 184 -20.76 18.95 21.79
N LEU A 185 -21.81 18.13 21.62
CA LEU A 185 -22.37 17.76 20.31
C LEU A 185 -23.45 18.73 19.80
N GLY A 186 -23.83 19.75 20.59
CA GLY A 186 -24.87 20.71 20.24
C GLY A 186 -26.29 20.12 20.16
N ILE A 187 -26.55 19.01 20.85
CA ILE A 187 -27.86 18.34 20.85
C ILE A 187 -28.46 18.26 22.25
N ALA A 188 -29.79 18.36 22.33
CA ALA A 188 -30.50 18.30 23.60
C ALA A 188 -30.28 16.94 24.29
N LYS A 189 -30.19 16.95 25.63
CA LYS A 189 -29.99 15.75 26.46
C LYS A 189 -30.99 14.63 26.14
N THR A 190 -32.25 14.98 25.90
CA THR A 190 -33.33 14.04 25.55
C THR A 190 -33.05 13.35 24.21
N THR A 191 -32.68 14.13 23.19
CA THR A 191 -32.33 13.62 21.85
C THR A 191 -31.09 12.74 21.87
N LEU A 192 -30.07 13.10 22.67
CA LEU A 192 -28.89 12.28 22.85
C LEU A 192 -29.24 10.95 23.55
N PHE A 193 -30.05 11.00 24.60
CA PHE A 193 -30.49 9.80 25.32
C PHE A 193 -31.23 8.81 24.40
N ASP A 194 -32.14 9.31 23.56
CA ASP A 194 -32.87 8.49 22.59
C ASP A 194 -31.94 7.86 21.55
N LYS A 195 -30.93 8.61 21.08
CA LYS A 195 -29.92 8.12 20.13
C LYS A 195 -28.98 7.09 20.76
N VAL A 196 -28.54 7.31 22.01
CA VAL A 196 -27.72 6.34 22.76
C VAL A 196 -28.46 5.02 22.95
N ARG A 197 -29.75 5.08 23.29
CA ARG A 197 -30.61 3.90 23.42
C ARG A 197 -30.84 3.20 22.08
N LYS A 198 -31.08 3.97 21.01
CA LYS A 198 -31.25 3.45 19.64
C LYS A 198 -30.01 2.72 19.13
N TYR A 199 -28.81 3.21 19.45
CA TYR A 199 -27.55 2.64 18.99
C TYR A 199 -26.91 1.62 19.95
N GLY A 200 -27.56 1.32 21.07
CA GLY A 200 -27.05 0.36 22.07
C GLY A 200 -25.72 0.78 22.70
N LEU A 201 -25.46 2.09 22.80
CA LEU A 201 -24.19 2.64 23.31
C LEU A 201 -24.15 2.76 24.84
N SER A 202 -25.05 2.08 25.55
CA SER A 202 -25.07 1.99 27.01
C SER A 202 -24.05 0.96 27.51
N SER A 203 -23.07 1.40 28.28
CA SER A 203 -22.56 0.58 29.40
C SER A 203 -23.57 0.63 30.54
#